data_AF-A0A9D6I660-F1
#
_entry.id   AF-A0A9D6I660-F1
#
_cell.length_a   1.000
_cell.length_b   1.000
_cell.length_c   1.000
_cell.angle_alpha   90.00
_cell.angle_beta   90.00
_cell.angle_gamma   90.00
#
_symmetry.space_group_name_H-M   'P 1'
#
loop_
_entity.id
_entity.type
_entity.pdbx_description
1 polymer ?
#
loop_
_entity_poly.entity_id
_entity_poly.type
_entity_poly.pdbx_seq_one_letter_code
_entity_poly.pdbx_strand_id
1 'polypeptide(L)' 'MGHRTIEAVFEDGVFKPLGAVELPEHQRVSIVVTVQDDLPAELLAKVAEDEGSFAFLEAPVEDLYSPDDGEPV' A
#
# COMPACT_ATOMS: atom_id res chain seq x y z
N MET A 1 8.98 -7.78 1.85
CA MET A 1 10.02 -6.95 1.19
C MET A 1 9.87 -5.54 1.70
N GLY A 2 10.94 -4.80 1.99
CA GLY A 2 10.81 -3.43 2.51
C GLY A 2 10.40 -2.45 1.41
N HIS A 3 9.30 -1.72 1.58
CA HIS A 3 8.95 -0.59 0.72
C HIS A 3 9.71 0.66 1.20
N ARG A 4 10.17 1.49 0.27
CA ARG A 4 10.74 2.81 0.56
C ARG A 4 10.05 3.83 -0.31
N THR A 5 9.39 4.81 0.31
CA THR A 5 8.78 5.93 -0.40
C THR A 5 9.87 6.84 -0.96
N ILE A 6 9.79 7.15 -2.24
CA ILE A 6 10.64 8.13 -2.91
C ILE A 6 9.78 9.36 -3.18
N GLU A 7 10.12 10.48 -2.54
CA GLU A 7 9.46 11.74 -2.82
C GLU A 7 10.00 12.34 -4.12
N ALA A 8 9.10 12.81 -4.97
CA ALA A 8 9.43 13.36 -6.27
C ALA A 8 8.48 14.50 -6.66
N VAL A 9 8.94 15.39 -7.51
CA VAL A 9 8.13 16.40 -8.20
C VAL A 9 7.95 16.02 -9.66
N PHE A 10 6.75 16.24 -10.18
CA PHE A 10 6.47 16.07 -11.60
C PHE A 10 6.64 17.41 -12.31
N GLU A 11 7.63 17.51 -13.20
CA GLU A 11 7.96 18.75 -13.92
C GLU A 11 8.39 18.40 -15.34
N ASP A 12 7.87 19.12 -16.33
CA ASP A 12 8.13 18.93 -17.77
C ASP A 12 7.90 17.49 -18.27
N GLY A 13 6.91 16.79 -17.72
CA GLY A 13 6.60 15.41 -18.10
C GLY A 13 7.47 14.35 -17.44
N VAL A 14 8.31 14.71 -16.46
CA VAL A 14 9.29 13.81 -15.82
C VAL A 14 9.13 13.84 -14.30
N PHE A 15 9.19 12.66 -13.66
CA PHE A 15 9.30 12.54 -12.20
C PHE A 15 10.75 12.77 -11.76
N LYS A 16 10.99 13.83 -11.00
CA LYS A 16 12.31 14.20 -10.47
C LYS A 16 12.34 13.92 -8.96
N PRO A 17 13.16 12.97 -8.47
CA PRO A 17 13.23 12.71 -7.04
C PRO A 17 13.80 13.92 -6.28
N LEU A 18 13.29 14.17 -5.09
CA LEU A 18 13.75 15.28 -4.22
C LEU A 18 15.12 15.00 -3.60
N GLY A 19 15.56 13.74 -3.61
CA GLY A 19 16.86 13.31 -3.10
C GLY A 19 17.48 12.18 -3.94
N ALA A 20 18.71 11.83 -3.62
CA ALA A 20 19.41 10.73 -4.30
C ALA A 20 18.69 9.39 -4.03
N VAL A 21 18.46 8.64 -5.09
CA VAL A 21 17.85 7.31 -5.05
C VAL A 21 18.92 6.29 -5.40
N GLU A 22 19.22 5.40 -4.45
CA GLU A 22 20.16 4.31 -4.65
C GLU A 22 19.41 3.09 -5.20
N LEU A 23 19.39 2.96 -6.52
CA LEU A 23 18.84 1.81 -7.24
C LEU A 23 19.81 1.37 -8.34
N PRO A 24 19.88 0.07 -8.67
CA PRO A 24 20.63 -0.40 -9.82
C PRO A 24 20.13 0.24 -11.12
N GLU A 25 21.05 0.52 -12.04
CA GLU A 25 20.67 0.99 -13.37
C GLU A 25 19.76 -0.03 -14.08
N HIS A 26 18.80 0.47 -14.87
CA HIS A 26 17.76 -0.32 -15.56
C HIS A 26 16.83 -1.14 -14.64
N GLN A 27 16.85 -0.89 -13.33
CA GLN A 27 15.86 -1.47 -12.43
C GLN A 27 14.47 -0.90 -12.76
N ARG A 28 13.56 -1.77 -13.20
CA ARG A 28 12.16 -1.39 -13.39
C ARG A 28 11.51 -1.14 -12.03
N VAL A 29 10.85 0.00 -11.88
CA VAL A 29 10.09 0.38 -10.68
C VAL A 29 8.66 0.73 -11.06
N SER A 30 7.75 0.59 -10.09
CA SER A 30 6.37 1.07 -10.20
C SER A 30 6.25 2.40 -9.47
N ILE A 31 5.56 3.37 -10.07
CA ILE A 31 5.28 4.67 -9.45
C ILE A 31 3.82 4.69 -9.04
N VAL A 32 3.55 5.00 -7.78
CA VAL A 32 2.20 5.25 -7.26
C VAL A 32 2.09 6.76 -7.04
N VAL A 33 1.13 7.39 -7.70
CA VAL A 33 0.87 8.83 -7.56
C VAL A 33 -0.36 9.02 -6.69
N THR A 34 -0.18 9.67 -5.54
CA THR A 34 -1.27 10.07 -4.66
C THR A 34 -1.45 11.58 -4.76
N VAL A 35 -2.56 12.00 -5.35
CA VAL A 35 -3.03 13.39 -5.29
C VAL A 35 -3.99 13.44 -4.09
N GLN A 36 -3.86 14.43 -3.20
CA GLN A 36 -4.49 14.45 -1.87
C GLN A 36 -5.95 13.93 -1.81
N ASP A 37 -6.17 13.15 -0.74
CA ASP A 37 -7.40 12.64 -0.10
C ASP A 37 -8.29 11.58 -0.76
N ASP A 38 -8.05 11.17 -2.01
CA ASP A 38 -8.70 9.98 -2.57
C ASP A 38 -7.64 8.96 -2.99
N LEU A 39 -7.04 8.28 -2.00
CA LEU A 39 -6.40 6.99 -2.27
C LEU A 39 -7.52 6.00 -2.61
N PRO A 40 -7.63 5.52 -3.86
CA PRO A 40 -8.65 4.56 -4.21
C PRO A 40 -8.50 3.33 -3.30
N ALA A 41 -9.60 2.86 -2.71
CA ALA A 41 -9.59 1.72 -1.80
C ALA A 41 -8.92 0.49 -2.42
N GLU A 42 -8.99 0.35 -3.74
CA GLU A 42 -8.32 -0.69 -4.53
C GLU A 42 -6.78 -0.61 -4.47
N LEU A 43 -6.21 0.60 -4.40
CA LEU A 43 -4.77 0.81 -4.24
C LEU A 43 -4.32 0.54 -2.81
N LEU A 44 -5.13 0.90 -1.81
CA LEU A 44 -4.89 0.53 -0.41
C LEU A 44 -4.95 -0.99 -0.22
N ALA A 45 -5.93 -1.65 -0.84
CA ALA A 45 -6.09 -3.10 -0.80
C ALA A 45 -4.88 -3.81 -1.43
N LYS A 46 -4.41 -3.37 -2.61
CA LYS A 46 -3.23 -3.98 -3.24
C LYS A 46 -1.97 -3.83 -2.41
N VAL A 47 -1.73 -2.66 -1.82
CA VAL A 47 -0.57 -2.45 -0.95
C VAL A 47 -0.66 -3.32 0.31
N ALA A 48 -1.84 -3.42 0.92
CA ALA A 48 -2.05 -4.25 2.10
C ALA A 48 -1.94 -5.76 1.79
N GLU A 49 -2.34 -6.22 0.60
CA GLU A 49 -2.13 -7.60 0.13
C GLU A 49 -0.64 -7.90 -0.07
N ASP A 50 0.08 -7.02 -0.80
CA ASP A 50 1.50 -7.22 -1.11
C ASP A 50 2.40 -7.16 0.13
N GLU A 51 1.98 -6.44 1.18
CA GLU A 51 2.72 -6.33 2.44
C GLU A 51 2.34 -7.38 3.48
N GLY A 52 1.40 -8.27 3.17
CA GLY A 52 0.87 -9.24 4.14
C GLY A 52 0.15 -8.56 5.30
N SER A 53 -0.26 -7.30 5.15
CA SER A 53 -1.00 -6.58 6.17
C SER A 53 -2.39 -7.15 6.39
N PHE A 54 -2.92 -8.01 5.50
CA PHE A 54 -4.15 -8.80 5.74
C PHE A 54 -3.93 -10.12 6.49
N ALA A 55 -2.71 -10.39 6.99
CA ALA A 55 -2.45 -11.60 7.76
C ALA A 55 -3.29 -11.70 9.06
N PHE A 56 -3.90 -10.59 9.51
CA PHE A 56 -4.86 -10.56 10.62
C PHE A 56 -6.21 -11.27 10.33
N LEU A 57 -6.41 -11.80 9.12
CA LEU A 57 -7.58 -12.59 8.73
C LEU A 57 -7.22 -14.03 8.35
N GLU A 58 -5.96 -14.45 8.47
CA GLU A 58 -5.56 -15.82 8.11
C GLU A 58 -5.88 -16.83 9.22
N ALA A 59 -5.84 -16.41 10.48
CA ALA A 59 -6.08 -17.31 11.60
C ALA A 59 -7.54 -17.17 12.11
N PRO A 60 -8.31 -18.27 12.23
CA PRO A 60 -9.69 -18.23 12.76
C PRO A 60 -9.84 -17.64 14.17
N VAL A 61 -8.74 -17.50 14.91
CA VAL A 61 -8.69 -16.92 16.26
C VAL A 61 -8.70 -15.38 16.23
N GLU A 62 -8.44 -14.77 15.07
CA GLU A 62 -8.39 -13.32 14.89
C GLU A 62 -9.74 -12.74 14.46
N ASP A 63 -10.74 -13.59 14.19
CA ASP A 63 -12.11 -13.17 13.95
C ASP A 63 -12.73 -12.74 15.29
N LEU A 64 -12.91 -11.42 15.45
CA LEU A 64 -13.45 -10.82 16.67
C LEU A 64 -14.94 -11.11 16.86
N TYR A 65 -15.60 -11.63 15.83
CA TYR A 65 -17.00 -12.02 15.84
C TYR A 65 -17.11 -13.54 15.83
N SER A 66 -17.65 -14.09 16.92
CA SER A 66 -18.17 -15.44 16.94
C SER A 66 -19.50 -15.49 16.16
N PRO A 67 -19.89 -16.65 15.62
CA PRO A 67 -21.22 -16.85 15.02
C PRO A 67 -22.39 -16.49 15.96
N ASP A 68 -22.14 -16.44 17.27
CA ASP A 68 -23.12 -16.14 18.30
C ASP A 68 -23.29 -14.61 18.53
N ASP A 69 -22.43 -13.75 17.98
CA ASP A 69 -22.45 -12.30 18.17
C ASP A 69 -23.53 -11.57 17.34
N GLY A 70 -24.37 -12.34 16.63
CA GLY A 70 -25.44 -11.86 15.76
C GLY A 70 -26.86 -11.99 16.33
N GLU A 71 -27.03 -12.39 17.59
CA GLU A 71 -28.38 -12.50 18.16
C GLU A 71 -29.05 -11.10 18.24
N PRO A 72 -30.18 -10.89 17.55
CA PRO A 72 -30.91 -9.65 17.64
C PRO A 72 -31.50 -9.51 19.06
N VAL A 73 -31.13 -8.44 19.76
CA VAL A 73 -31.88 -7.97 20.95
C VAL A 73 -33.20 -7.31 20.55
#